data_AF-A0A2K5J5W6-F1
#
_entry.id   AF-A0A2K5J5W6-F1
#
_cell.length_a   1.000
_cell.length_b   1.000
_cell.length_c   1.000
_cell.angle_alpha   90.00
_cell.angle_beta   90.00
_cell.angle_gamma   90.00
#
_symmetry.space_group_name_H-M   'P 1'
#
loop_
_entity.id
_entity.type
_entity.pdbx_description
1 polymer ?
#
loop_
_entity_poly.entity_id
_entity_poly.type
_entity_poly.pdbx_seq_one_letter_code
_entity_poly.pdbx_strand_id
1 'polypeptide(L)'
;NDLIIFLADQNAPYFKPKVTVSFKNHSALITSVVPGDYDGDSQMDVLLTYLPKNYAKSELGAVIFWGQNQTLDPNNMTILNRTFQDEPLIMDFNGDLIPDIFGITNESNQPQILLGGNLSWHPALTTTSKMRIPHSHAFIDLTEDFTADLFLTTLNASTSTFQFEIWENLDGNFSVSTILEKPQNMMVVGQSAFADFDGDGHMDHLLPGCEDKNCQKSTIYLVRSGTKQWVPVLQDFSNKGTLWGFVPFVDEQQPTEIPIPITLHIGDYNMDGYPDALVILKNTSGSNQQAFLLENVPCNNASCEEARRMFKVYWELTDLNQIKDAMVATFFDIYEDGILDIVVLSKGYTKNDFAIHTLKNNFEADAYFVKVIVLSGLCSNDCPRKITPFGVNQPGPYIMYTTVDANGYLKNGSAGQLSQSAHLALQLPYNVLGLGRSANFLDHLYVGIPRPSGEKSIRKQEWTAIIPNSQLIVIPYPHNVPRSWSAKLYLTPSNIVLLTAIALIGVCVFILAIIGILHWQEKKADDREKRQEAHRFHFDAM
;
A
#
# COMPACT_ATOMS: atom_id res chain seq x y z
N ASN A 1 16.04 -2.87 -22.11
CA ASN A 1 14.83 -2.10 -21.77
C ASN A 1 13.62 -2.80 -22.35
N ASP A 2 13.36 -3.98 -21.81
CA ASP A 2 12.09 -4.68 -22.05
C ASP A 2 11.31 -4.52 -20.74
N LEU A 3 10.03 -4.18 -20.84
CA LEU A 3 9.10 -4.27 -19.72
C LEU A 3 8.54 -5.69 -19.70
N ILE A 4 8.69 -6.38 -18.57
CA ILE A 4 8.13 -7.71 -18.35
C ILE A 4 7.18 -7.61 -17.17
N ILE A 5 5.89 -7.87 -17.41
CA ILE A 5 4.87 -7.91 -16.36
C ILE A 5 4.61 -9.37 -16.00
N PHE A 6 4.74 -9.64 -14.71
CA PHE A 6 4.41 -10.92 -14.12
C PHE A 6 3.01 -10.83 -13.54
N LEU A 7 2.16 -11.80 -13.86
CA LEU A 7 0.84 -11.93 -13.26
C LEU A 7 0.86 -13.05 -12.21
N ALA A 8 0.05 -12.87 -11.15
CA ALA A 8 -0.11 -13.87 -10.12
C ALA A 8 -0.71 -15.17 -10.67
N ASP A 9 -0.29 -16.31 -10.13
CA ASP A 9 -0.77 -17.64 -10.47
C ASP A 9 -1.05 -18.44 -9.19
N GLN A 10 -2.06 -19.32 -9.24
CA GLN A 10 -2.44 -20.15 -8.09
C GLN A 10 -1.38 -21.18 -7.70
N ASN A 11 -0.50 -21.56 -8.65
CA ASN A 11 0.52 -22.57 -8.43
C ASN A 11 1.92 -21.98 -8.60
N ALA A 12 2.88 -22.48 -7.82
CA ALA A 12 4.28 -22.14 -7.98
C ALA A 12 4.79 -22.44 -9.41
N PRO A 13 5.54 -21.53 -10.06
CA PRO A 13 5.91 -20.19 -9.59
C PRO A 13 4.70 -19.24 -9.51
N TYR A 14 4.51 -18.59 -8.35
CA TYR A 14 3.34 -17.73 -8.03
C TYR A 14 3.26 -16.48 -8.90
N PHE A 15 4.33 -16.13 -9.61
CA PHE A 15 4.36 -15.05 -10.57
C PHE A 15 4.88 -15.59 -11.90
N LYS A 16 4.08 -15.45 -12.96
CA LYS A 16 4.45 -15.92 -14.31
C LYS A 16 4.54 -14.74 -15.27
N PRO A 17 5.61 -14.64 -16.08
CA PRO A 17 5.72 -13.59 -17.08
C PRO A 17 4.59 -13.77 -18.09
N LYS A 18 3.78 -12.73 -18.25
CA LYS A 18 2.57 -12.78 -19.08
C LYS A 18 2.57 -11.74 -20.19
N VAL A 19 3.20 -10.59 -19.94
CA VAL A 19 3.30 -9.50 -20.92
C VAL A 19 4.76 -9.11 -21.04
N THR A 20 5.26 -9.04 -22.28
CA THR A 20 6.61 -8.57 -22.59
C THR A 20 6.52 -7.50 -23.67
N VAL A 21 6.95 -6.28 -23.34
CA VAL A 21 6.97 -5.14 -24.26
C VAL A 21 8.42 -4.70 -24.45
N SER A 22 8.93 -4.82 -25.68
CA SER A 22 10.27 -4.32 -26.03
C SER A 22 10.21 -2.84 -26.33
N PHE A 23 10.89 -2.03 -25.50
CA PHE A 23 10.97 -0.58 -25.68
C PHE A 23 12.40 -0.11 -25.99
N LYS A 24 13.25 -1.03 -26.46
CA LYS A 24 14.68 -0.82 -26.73
C LYS A 24 14.97 0.22 -27.80
N ASN A 25 14.06 0.48 -28.74
CA ASN A 25 14.31 1.45 -29.82
C ASN A 25 14.13 2.90 -29.34
N HIS A 26 13.28 3.13 -28.34
CA HIS A 26 12.93 4.46 -27.85
C HIS A 26 13.68 4.85 -26.58
N SER A 27 13.91 3.90 -25.67
CA SER A 27 14.46 4.17 -24.33
C SER A 27 15.96 3.85 -24.21
N ALA A 28 16.67 4.71 -23.48
CA ALA A 28 17.99 4.44 -22.91
C ALA A 28 17.88 3.74 -21.55
N LEU A 29 16.91 4.14 -20.71
CA LEU A 29 16.59 3.54 -19.41
C LEU A 29 15.09 3.71 -19.13
N ILE A 30 14.44 2.69 -18.57
CA ILE A 30 13.08 2.82 -18.00
C ILE A 30 13.27 3.25 -16.54
N THR A 31 12.59 4.31 -16.11
CA THR A 31 12.79 4.86 -14.75
C THR A 31 11.64 4.47 -13.81
N SER A 32 10.39 4.54 -14.30
CA SER A 32 9.20 4.17 -13.53
C SER A 32 8.11 3.52 -14.38
N VAL A 33 7.26 2.75 -13.71
CA VAL A 33 6.11 2.02 -14.26
C VAL A 33 4.96 2.17 -13.26
N VAL A 34 3.86 2.78 -13.69
CA VAL A 34 2.70 3.05 -12.82
C VAL A 34 1.44 2.47 -13.48
N PRO A 35 0.81 1.45 -12.88
CA PRO A 35 -0.47 0.92 -13.36
C PRO A 35 -1.64 1.82 -12.95
N GLY A 36 -2.62 2.01 -13.83
CA GLY A 36 -3.84 2.80 -13.59
C GLY A 36 -4.83 2.65 -14.75
N ASP A 37 -6.06 3.14 -14.63
CA ASP A 37 -7.08 3.14 -15.69
C ASP A 37 -7.19 4.55 -16.29
N TYR A 38 -6.26 4.92 -17.16
CA TYR A 38 -6.07 6.30 -17.60
C TYR A 38 -7.12 6.76 -18.63
N ASP A 39 -7.93 5.86 -19.19
CA ASP A 39 -9.05 6.21 -20.09
C ASP A 39 -10.45 5.96 -19.48
N GLY A 40 -10.52 5.40 -18.27
CA GLY A 40 -11.75 5.15 -17.54
C GLY A 40 -12.56 3.98 -18.09
N ASP A 41 -11.93 3.04 -18.79
CA ASP A 41 -12.58 1.87 -19.38
C ASP A 41 -12.66 0.66 -18.44
N SER A 42 -12.24 0.82 -17.19
CA SER A 42 -12.22 -0.22 -16.14
C SER A 42 -11.23 -1.36 -16.42
N GLN A 43 -10.25 -1.15 -17.29
CA GLN A 43 -9.12 -2.02 -17.49
C GLN A 43 -7.83 -1.37 -16.97
N MET A 44 -6.83 -2.22 -16.68
CA MET A 44 -5.56 -1.74 -16.20
C MET A 44 -4.65 -1.36 -17.37
N ASP A 45 -4.36 -0.07 -17.49
CA ASP A 45 -3.31 0.49 -18.33
C ASP A 45 -1.98 0.58 -17.58
N VAL A 46 -0.92 0.95 -18.30
CA VAL A 46 0.41 1.17 -17.72
C VAL A 46 1.03 2.45 -18.26
N LEU A 47 1.29 3.40 -17.38
CA LEU A 47 2.17 4.54 -17.65
C LEU A 47 3.62 4.13 -17.43
N LEU A 48 4.47 4.42 -18.40
CA LEU A 48 5.90 4.17 -18.32
C LEU A 48 6.67 5.47 -18.56
N THR A 49 7.62 5.78 -17.68
CA THR A 49 8.59 6.87 -17.88
C THR A 49 9.97 6.33 -18.24
N TYR A 50 10.68 7.07 -19.08
CA TYR A 50 11.96 6.63 -19.61
C TYR A 50 12.88 7.78 -19.99
N LEU A 51 14.19 7.53 -19.93
CA LEU A 51 15.20 8.42 -20.51
C LEU A 51 15.28 8.17 -22.03
N PRO A 52 15.06 9.17 -22.90
CA PRO A 52 15.16 9.00 -24.34
C PRO A 52 16.63 8.86 -24.80
N LYS A 53 16.91 8.02 -25.80
CA LYS A 53 18.30 7.78 -26.28
C LYS A 53 19.01 9.00 -26.88
N ASN A 54 18.27 9.92 -27.47
CA ASN A 54 18.82 11.02 -28.29
C ASN A 54 18.64 12.41 -27.65
N TYR A 55 18.23 12.47 -26.38
CA TYR A 55 18.01 13.75 -25.69
C TYR A 55 19.24 14.14 -24.86
N ALA A 56 19.78 15.33 -25.11
CA ALA A 56 20.91 15.88 -24.38
C ALA A 56 20.53 16.44 -22.99
N LYS A 57 19.22 16.62 -22.73
CA LYS A 57 18.68 17.02 -21.43
C LYS A 57 18.16 15.79 -20.68
N SER A 58 18.36 15.79 -19.37
CA SER A 58 17.86 14.78 -18.42
C SER A 58 16.34 14.87 -18.20
N GLU A 59 15.57 15.00 -19.27
CA GLU A 59 14.10 15.01 -19.25
C GLU A 59 13.57 13.60 -19.52
N LEU A 60 12.47 13.25 -18.88
CA LEU A 60 11.82 11.94 -19.00
C LEU A 60 10.73 11.99 -20.08
N GLY A 61 10.80 11.06 -21.03
CA GLY A 61 9.67 10.74 -21.90
C GLY A 61 8.66 9.90 -21.13
N ALA A 62 7.39 9.96 -21.54
CA ALA A 62 6.30 9.19 -20.95
C ALA A 62 5.41 8.58 -22.04
N VAL A 63 4.95 7.36 -21.79
CA VAL A 63 4.08 6.61 -22.70
C VAL A 63 3.03 5.83 -21.89
N ILE A 64 1.79 5.86 -22.36
CA ILE A 64 0.70 5.05 -21.80
C ILE A 64 0.49 3.85 -22.72
N PHE A 65 0.54 2.64 -22.17
CA PHE A 65 0.11 1.42 -22.83
C PHE A 65 -1.31 1.09 -22.40
N TRP A 66 -2.22 1.03 -23.37
CA TRP A 66 -3.64 0.80 -23.11
C TRP A 66 -3.92 -0.69 -22.91
N GLY A 67 -4.59 -1.00 -21.79
CA GLY A 67 -4.96 -2.33 -21.37
C GLY A 67 -6.04 -2.94 -22.25
N GLN A 68 -5.88 -4.21 -22.60
CA GLN A 68 -6.94 -4.98 -23.24
C GLN A 68 -6.96 -6.42 -22.73
N ASN A 69 -7.99 -6.80 -21.97
CA ASN A 69 -8.18 -8.15 -21.43
C ASN A 69 -6.91 -8.73 -20.78
N GLN A 70 -6.27 -7.97 -19.88
CA GLN A 70 -5.02 -8.36 -19.19
C GLN A 70 -3.79 -8.49 -20.12
N THR A 71 -3.81 -7.84 -21.28
CA THR A 71 -2.67 -7.73 -22.18
C THR A 71 -2.33 -6.28 -22.46
N LEU A 72 -1.06 -6.01 -22.79
CA LEU A 72 -0.61 -4.73 -23.32
C LEU A 72 -0.08 -4.97 -24.74
N ASP A 73 -0.67 -4.31 -25.73
CA ASP A 73 -0.16 -4.32 -27.10
C ASP A 73 0.84 -3.17 -27.28
N PRO A 74 2.10 -3.43 -27.66
CA PRO A 74 3.07 -2.38 -27.97
C PRO A 74 2.62 -1.40 -29.07
N ASN A 75 1.66 -1.79 -29.92
CA ASN A 75 1.11 -0.92 -30.96
C ASN A 75 -0.06 -0.08 -30.45
N ASN A 76 -0.68 -0.46 -29.33
CA ASN A 76 -1.76 0.29 -28.71
C ASN A 76 -1.21 1.13 -27.55
N MET A 77 -0.39 2.12 -27.91
CA MET A 77 0.23 3.02 -26.95
C MET A 77 0.11 4.48 -27.38
N THR A 78 0.09 5.38 -26.40
CA THR A 78 0.12 6.83 -26.62
C THR A 78 1.38 7.40 -25.99
N ILE A 79 2.31 7.85 -26.84
CA ILE A 79 3.49 8.62 -26.40
C ILE A 79 3.02 10.04 -26.09
N LEU A 80 3.30 10.52 -24.89
CA LEU A 80 2.90 11.86 -24.48
C LEU A 80 3.70 12.92 -25.25
N ASN A 81 3.04 14.01 -25.60
CA ASN A 81 3.63 15.09 -26.40
C ASN A 81 4.51 16.05 -25.60
N ARG A 82 4.63 15.86 -24.29
CA ARG A 82 5.50 16.62 -23.39
C ARG A 82 6.43 15.67 -22.64
N THR A 83 7.62 16.17 -22.30
CA THR A 83 8.56 15.48 -21.42
C THR A 83 8.45 16.05 -20.01
N PHE A 84 8.83 15.26 -19.02
CA PHE A 84 8.82 15.64 -17.61
C PHE A 84 10.22 15.94 -17.10
N GLN A 85 10.35 16.86 -16.15
CA GLN A 85 11.63 17.14 -15.48
C GLN A 85 11.98 16.08 -14.42
N ASP A 86 10.97 15.39 -13.88
CA ASP A 86 11.08 14.33 -12.89
C ASP A 86 9.92 13.34 -13.06
N GLU A 87 9.94 12.20 -12.36
CA GLU A 87 8.87 11.19 -12.45
C GLU A 87 7.51 11.73 -11.96
N PRO A 88 6.40 11.54 -12.69
CA PRO A 88 5.14 12.18 -12.36
C PRO A 88 4.44 11.55 -11.14
N LEU A 89 3.64 12.39 -10.47
CA LEU A 89 2.65 11.94 -9.49
C LEU A 89 1.35 11.56 -10.20
N ILE A 90 0.80 10.39 -9.88
CA ILE A 90 -0.52 9.95 -10.35
C ILE A 90 -1.55 10.24 -9.27
N MET A 91 -2.62 10.93 -9.64
CA MET A 91 -3.63 11.43 -8.71
C MET A 91 -4.97 11.62 -9.43
N ASP A 92 -6.07 11.69 -8.71
CA ASP A 92 -7.37 12.09 -9.24
C ASP A 92 -7.58 13.58 -8.95
N PHE A 93 -7.04 14.44 -9.81
CA PHE A 93 -6.94 15.88 -9.56
C PHE A 93 -8.30 16.56 -9.69
N ASN A 94 -9.13 16.11 -10.62
CA ASN A 94 -10.44 16.71 -10.88
C ASN A 94 -11.60 15.98 -10.17
N GLY A 95 -11.32 14.89 -9.44
CA GLY A 95 -12.29 14.13 -8.65
C GLY A 95 -13.27 13.27 -9.47
N ASP A 96 -12.94 12.96 -10.73
CA ASP A 96 -13.80 12.20 -11.64
C ASP A 96 -13.59 10.67 -11.57
N LEU A 97 -12.66 10.22 -10.72
CA LEU A 97 -12.25 8.83 -10.53
C LEU A 97 -11.52 8.21 -11.73
N ILE A 98 -10.92 9.04 -12.57
CA ILE A 98 -9.95 8.65 -13.60
C ILE A 98 -8.58 9.21 -13.18
N PRO A 99 -7.51 8.40 -13.16
CA PRO A 99 -6.18 8.88 -12.80
C PRO A 99 -5.64 9.93 -13.80
N ASP A 100 -5.14 11.02 -13.24
CA ASP A 100 -4.47 12.12 -13.92
C ASP A 100 -2.95 12.08 -13.68
N ILE A 101 -2.18 12.74 -14.55
CA ILE A 101 -0.71 12.75 -14.48
C ILE A 101 -0.20 14.16 -14.14
N PHE A 102 0.33 14.32 -12.94
CA PHE A 102 0.85 15.57 -12.40
C PHE A 102 2.37 15.65 -12.50
N GLY A 103 2.90 16.78 -12.96
CA GLY A 103 4.34 17.02 -12.92
C GLY A 103 4.78 18.32 -13.60
N ILE A 104 6.09 18.59 -13.55
CA ILE A 104 6.71 19.69 -14.29
C ILE A 104 7.11 19.20 -15.67
N THR A 105 6.71 19.95 -16.70
CA THR A 105 6.99 19.60 -18.10
C THR A 105 8.03 20.51 -18.73
N ASN A 106 8.49 20.17 -19.93
CA ASN A 106 9.38 21.02 -20.73
C ASN A 106 8.73 22.33 -21.22
N GLU A 107 7.40 22.40 -21.28
CA GLU A 107 6.65 23.55 -21.78
C GLU A 107 6.43 24.65 -20.73
N SER A 108 6.50 24.31 -19.44
CA SER A 108 6.21 25.23 -18.34
C SER A 108 7.01 24.90 -17.09
N ASN A 109 7.50 25.94 -16.40
CA ASN A 109 8.10 25.80 -15.08
C ASN A 109 7.05 25.67 -13.95
N GLN A 110 5.77 25.87 -14.26
CA GLN A 110 4.68 25.62 -13.33
C GLN A 110 4.20 24.17 -13.44
N PRO A 111 3.70 23.57 -12.35
CA PRO A 111 3.06 22.26 -12.39
C PRO A 111 1.96 22.20 -13.43
N GLN A 112 1.95 21.12 -14.19
CA GLN A 112 0.92 20.79 -15.16
C GLN A 112 0.22 19.50 -14.73
N ILE A 113 -1.02 19.35 -15.15
CA ILE A 113 -1.80 18.13 -15.02
C ILE A 113 -2.25 17.69 -16.42
N LEU A 114 -2.08 16.42 -16.74
CA LEU A 114 -2.72 15.78 -17.88
C LEU A 114 -3.95 15.05 -17.36
N LEU A 115 -5.13 15.52 -17.75
CA LEU A 115 -6.38 14.88 -17.35
C LEU A 115 -6.58 13.55 -18.09
N GLY A 116 -6.93 12.52 -17.34
CA GLY A 116 -7.30 11.20 -17.86
C GLY A 116 -8.52 11.24 -18.79
N GLY A 117 -8.77 10.14 -19.50
CA GLY A 117 -9.83 10.03 -20.49
C GLY A 117 -9.48 10.75 -21.81
N ASN A 118 -9.54 12.08 -21.82
CA ASN A 118 -9.33 12.86 -23.05
C ASN A 118 -7.88 13.31 -23.30
N LEU A 119 -6.97 13.09 -22.33
CA LEU A 119 -5.56 13.48 -22.39
C LEU A 119 -5.37 14.96 -22.71
N SER A 120 -5.99 15.83 -21.90
CA SER A 120 -5.87 17.28 -22.03
C SER A 120 -4.96 17.90 -20.96
N TRP A 121 -4.05 18.78 -21.39
CA TRP A 121 -3.10 19.45 -20.50
C TRP A 121 -3.66 20.74 -19.92
N HIS A 122 -3.50 20.93 -18.61
CA HIS A 122 -3.89 22.14 -17.90
C HIS A 122 -2.80 22.58 -16.91
N PRO A 123 -2.70 23.89 -16.60
CA PRO A 123 -1.97 24.34 -15.41
C PRO A 123 -2.62 23.77 -14.15
N ALA A 124 -1.83 23.12 -13.29
CA ALA A 124 -2.35 22.50 -12.08
C ALA A 124 -2.42 23.50 -10.92
N LEU A 125 -1.32 24.23 -10.67
CA LEU A 125 -1.16 25.11 -9.52
C LEU A 125 -0.44 26.41 -9.91
N THR A 126 -0.77 27.49 -9.20
CA THR A 126 -0.04 28.75 -9.30
C THR A 126 0.97 28.85 -8.14
N THR A 127 2.20 28.40 -8.38
CA THR A 127 3.30 28.50 -7.40
C THR A 127 4.54 29.17 -8.00
N THR A 128 5.30 29.85 -7.15
CA THR A 128 6.62 30.42 -7.50
C THR A 128 7.77 29.53 -7.05
N SER A 129 7.51 28.56 -6.15
CA SER A 129 8.50 27.60 -5.69
C SER A 129 8.90 26.64 -6.80
N LYS A 130 10.17 26.28 -6.85
CA LYS A 130 10.66 25.28 -7.80
C LYS A 130 10.41 23.89 -7.23
N MET A 131 9.91 22.94 -8.02
CA MET A 131 9.81 21.55 -7.56
C MET A 131 11.19 20.95 -7.33
N ARG A 132 11.32 20.17 -6.24
CA ARG A 132 12.54 19.42 -5.97
C ARG A 132 12.69 18.30 -7.00
N ILE A 133 13.94 17.91 -7.29
CA ILE A 133 14.27 16.70 -8.04
C ILE A 133 15.37 15.96 -7.25
N PRO A 134 15.20 14.66 -6.92
CA PRO A 134 13.94 13.92 -6.97
C PRO A 134 12.92 14.45 -5.97
N HIS A 135 11.66 14.64 -6.37
CA HIS A 135 10.58 15.01 -5.45
C HIS A 135 10.05 13.83 -4.66
N SER A 136 9.27 14.11 -3.60
CA SER A 136 8.46 13.12 -2.88
C SER A 136 6.99 13.54 -2.77
N HIS A 137 6.43 14.05 -3.86
CA HIS A 137 5.04 14.49 -3.92
C HIS A 137 4.07 13.38 -3.52
N ALA A 138 2.97 13.73 -2.87
CA ALA A 138 1.93 12.78 -2.47
C ALA A 138 0.53 13.38 -2.61
N PHE A 139 -0.45 12.52 -2.87
CA PHE A 139 -1.87 12.83 -2.89
C PHE A 139 -2.59 12.05 -1.80
N ILE A 140 -2.77 12.67 -0.64
CA ILE A 140 -3.25 12.02 0.59
C ILE A 140 -3.89 13.04 1.53
N ASP A 141 -4.87 12.62 2.32
CA ASP A 141 -5.50 13.48 3.33
C ASP A 141 -4.49 13.80 4.44
N LEU A 142 -4.17 15.09 4.60
CA LEU A 142 -3.30 15.63 5.65
C LEU A 142 -4.03 16.69 6.50
N THR A 143 -5.31 16.92 6.23
CA THR A 143 -6.15 17.94 6.89
C THR A 143 -7.34 17.34 7.63
N GLU A 144 -7.44 16.01 7.66
CA GLU A 144 -8.40 15.23 8.45
C GLU A 144 -9.85 15.41 7.96
N ASP A 145 -10.02 15.66 6.66
CA ASP A 145 -11.33 15.95 6.05
C ASP A 145 -11.87 14.83 5.12
N PHE A 146 -11.18 13.68 5.08
CA PHE A 146 -11.43 12.52 4.22
C PHE A 146 -11.24 12.78 2.72
N THR A 147 -10.60 13.89 2.35
CA THR A 147 -10.29 14.24 0.96
C THR A 147 -8.78 14.32 0.81
N ALA A 148 -8.24 13.74 -0.27
CA ALA A 148 -6.82 13.84 -0.51
C ALA A 148 -6.40 15.29 -0.80
N ASP A 149 -5.38 15.71 -0.07
CA ASP A 149 -4.64 16.94 -0.26
C ASP A 149 -3.40 16.68 -1.11
N LEU A 150 -2.78 17.75 -1.60
CA LEU A 150 -1.55 17.65 -2.38
C LEU A 150 -0.36 18.10 -1.56
N PHE A 151 0.53 17.15 -1.26
CA PHE A 151 1.80 17.39 -0.61
C PHE A 151 2.92 17.56 -1.63
N LEU A 152 3.63 18.69 -1.58
CA LEU A 152 4.70 19.01 -2.52
C LEU A 152 6.03 19.24 -1.80
N THR A 153 7.11 18.68 -2.34
CA THR A 153 8.49 19.00 -1.94
C THR A 153 9.05 20.04 -2.89
N THR A 154 9.36 21.21 -2.37
CA THR A 154 9.77 22.35 -3.19
C THR A 154 11.05 23.00 -2.66
N LEU A 155 11.64 23.86 -3.48
CA LEU A 155 12.72 24.75 -3.13
C LEU A 155 12.17 26.17 -3.14
N ASN A 156 12.32 26.87 -2.02
CA ASN A 156 11.90 28.26 -1.89
C ASN A 156 12.58 29.11 -2.97
N ALA A 157 11.78 29.92 -3.70
CA ALA A 157 12.26 30.69 -4.83
C ALA A 157 13.37 31.71 -4.48
N SER A 158 13.34 32.26 -3.26
CA SER A 158 14.27 33.32 -2.84
C SER A 158 15.54 32.78 -2.19
N THR A 159 15.39 31.79 -1.32
CA THR A 159 16.48 31.26 -0.49
C THR A 159 17.04 29.93 -0.99
N SER A 160 16.39 29.29 -1.96
CA SER A 160 16.68 27.91 -2.40
C SER A 160 16.67 26.89 -1.25
N THR A 161 15.96 27.20 -0.16
CA THR A 161 15.81 26.29 0.97
C THR A 161 14.75 25.23 0.66
N PHE A 162 15.04 24.00 1.04
CA PHE A 162 14.09 22.89 0.94
C PHE A 162 12.90 23.16 1.87
N GLN A 163 11.68 22.98 1.34
CA GLN A 163 10.44 23.08 2.09
C GLN A 163 9.40 22.05 1.59
N PHE A 164 8.41 21.82 2.43
CA PHE A 164 7.23 21.02 2.17
C PHE A 164 6.01 21.95 2.11
N GLU A 165 5.18 21.81 1.09
CA GLU A 165 3.94 22.57 0.93
C GLU A 165 2.77 21.60 0.98
N ILE A 166 1.81 21.83 1.88
CA ILE A 166 0.54 21.13 1.92
C ILE A 166 -0.49 22.03 1.26
N TRP A 167 -1.09 21.53 0.18
CA TRP A 167 -2.15 22.19 -0.57
C TRP A 167 -3.46 21.48 -0.26
N GLU A 168 -4.30 22.14 0.52
CA GLU A 168 -5.60 21.62 0.96
C GLU A 168 -6.60 21.63 -0.19
N ASN A 169 -7.35 20.55 -0.34
CA ASN A 169 -8.42 20.41 -1.34
C ASN A 169 -9.75 20.96 -0.80
N LEU A 170 -9.99 22.25 -1.04
CA LEU A 170 -11.22 22.93 -0.66
C LEU A 170 -12.16 23.08 -1.86
N ASP A 171 -13.32 22.44 -1.80
CA ASP A 171 -14.35 22.46 -2.85
C ASP A 171 -13.80 22.07 -4.24
N GLY A 172 -12.84 21.14 -4.28
CA GLY A 172 -12.17 20.69 -5.50
C GLY A 172 -11.15 21.68 -6.08
N ASN A 173 -10.68 22.64 -5.27
CA ASN A 173 -9.58 23.54 -5.61
C ASN A 173 -8.46 23.44 -4.57
N PHE A 174 -7.22 23.42 -5.03
CA PHE A 174 -6.05 23.32 -4.18
C PHE A 174 -5.53 24.70 -3.76
N SER A 175 -5.31 24.89 -2.46
CA SER A 175 -4.70 26.12 -1.93
C SER A 175 -3.68 25.80 -0.84
N VAL A 176 -2.58 26.54 -0.77
CA VAL A 176 -1.53 26.32 0.25
C VAL A 176 -2.11 26.55 1.64
N SER A 177 -2.17 25.51 2.46
CA SER A 177 -2.60 25.59 3.86
C SER A 177 -1.40 25.67 4.81
N THR A 178 -0.35 24.88 4.55
CA THR A 178 0.83 24.78 5.42
C THR A 178 2.12 24.73 4.61
N ILE A 179 3.12 25.47 5.10
CA ILE A 179 4.52 25.34 4.66
C ILE A 179 5.33 24.86 5.87
N LEU A 180 6.13 23.83 5.66
CA LEU A 180 7.00 23.22 6.67
C LEU A 180 8.42 23.14 6.13
N GLU A 181 9.40 23.56 6.91
CA GLU A 181 10.81 23.41 6.55
C GLU A 181 11.35 22.06 7.04
N LYS A 182 12.39 21.54 6.39
CA LYS A 182 13.10 20.34 6.88
C LYS A 182 13.73 20.59 8.27
N PRO A 183 14.06 19.54 9.05
CA PRO A 183 14.83 19.69 10.28
C PRO A 183 16.13 20.48 10.05
N GLN A 184 16.47 21.37 10.98
CA GLN A 184 17.61 22.29 10.82
C GLN A 184 18.94 21.56 10.59
N ASN A 185 19.16 20.44 11.30
CA ASN A 185 20.38 19.66 11.24
C ASN A 185 20.45 18.71 10.03
N MET A 186 19.36 18.50 9.29
CA MET A 186 19.33 17.53 8.20
C MET A 186 20.06 18.08 6.97
N MET A 187 21.15 17.42 6.58
CA MET A 187 21.96 17.80 5.41
C MET A 187 21.54 17.05 4.14
N VAL A 188 21.15 15.78 4.28
CA VAL A 188 20.62 14.95 3.19
C VAL A 188 19.18 14.62 3.52
N VAL A 189 18.27 14.99 2.62
CA VAL A 189 16.82 14.77 2.77
C VAL A 189 16.42 13.58 1.90
N GLY A 190 15.77 12.58 2.49
CA GLY A 190 15.20 11.45 1.76
C GLY A 190 13.86 11.76 1.10
N GLN A 191 13.09 10.72 0.84
CA GLN A 191 11.72 10.73 0.36
C GLN A 191 10.77 10.75 1.56
N SER A 192 9.75 11.60 1.51
CA SER A 192 8.68 11.60 2.52
C SER A 192 7.85 10.32 2.40
N ALA A 193 7.48 9.75 3.55
CA ALA A 193 6.53 8.66 3.66
C ALA A 193 5.39 9.09 4.60
N PHE A 194 4.21 8.48 4.43
CA PHE A 194 3.02 8.83 5.20
C PHE A 194 2.42 7.57 5.83
N ALA A 195 2.18 7.61 7.14
CA ALA A 195 1.62 6.51 7.90
C ALA A 195 0.88 7.05 9.13
N ASP A 196 -0.19 6.40 9.58
CA ASP A 196 -0.72 6.61 10.94
C ASP A 196 0.24 5.96 11.95
N PHE A 197 1.29 6.70 12.30
CA PHE A 197 2.46 6.12 12.97
C PHE A 197 2.17 5.76 14.43
N ASP A 198 1.30 6.52 15.10
CA ASP A 198 0.93 6.32 16.49
C ASP A 198 -0.47 5.70 16.71
N GLY A 199 -1.17 5.35 15.62
CA GLY A 199 -2.47 4.67 15.63
C GLY A 199 -3.62 5.56 16.13
N ASP A 200 -3.53 6.87 15.89
CA ASP A 200 -4.54 7.84 16.32
C ASP A 200 -5.62 8.13 15.28
N GLY A 201 -5.46 7.60 14.07
CA GLY A 201 -6.39 7.72 12.95
C GLY A 201 -6.06 8.85 11.96
N HIS A 202 -4.92 9.53 12.12
CA HIS A 202 -4.47 10.60 11.22
C HIS A 202 -3.14 10.24 10.56
N MET A 203 -2.90 10.79 9.36
CA MET A 203 -1.65 10.55 8.64
C MET A 203 -0.52 11.43 9.18
N ASP A 204 0.55 10.78 9.62
CA ASP A 204 1.78 11.48 10.01
C ASP A 204 2.80 11.50 8.87
N HIS A 205 3.68 12.49 8.89
CA HIS A 205 4.76 12.67 7.92
C HIS A 205 6.09 12.13 8.47
N LEU A 206 6.57 11.03 7.88
CA LEU A 206 7.89 10.46 8.14
C LEU A 206 8.92 10.98 7.14
N LEU A 207 10.09 11.39 7.65
CA LEU A 207 11.19 11.91 6.85
C LEU A 207 12.52 11.22 7.21
N PRO A 208 12.95 10.22 6.43
CA PRO A 208 14.30 9.68 6.53
C PRO A 208 15.33 10.67 5.97
N GLY A 209 16.52 10.69 6.56
CA GLY A 209 17.61 11.51 6.06
C GLY A 209 18.88 11.38 6.89
N CYS A 210 19.81 12.29 6.67
CA CYS A 210 21.12 12.29 7.32
C CYS A 210 21.48 13.68 7.81
N GLU A 211 22.03 13.75 9.02
CA GLU A 211 22.55 14.99 9.62
C GLU A 211 23.98 15.31 9.18
N ASP A 212 24.57 14.42 8.39
CA ASP A 212 25.86 14.59 7.73
C ASP A 212 25.77 14.20 6.24
N LYS A 213 26.75 14.63 5.45
CA LYS A 213 26.76 14.39 3.99
C LYS A 213 26.96 12.92 3.59
N ASN A 214 27.59 12.12 4.45
CA ASN A 214 27.98 10.75 4.13
C ASN A 214 27.04 9.69 4.72
N CYS A 215 25.99 10.14 5.43
CA CYS A 215 25.05 9.31 6.18
C CYS A 215 25.72 8.42 7.22
N GLN A 216 26.67 8.98 7.96
CA GLN A 216 27.21 8.38 9.19
C GLN A 216 26.28 8.64 10.39
N LYS A 217 25.48 9.71 10.34
CA LYS A 217 24.46 10.09 11.30
C LYS A 217 23.10 10.13 10.60
N SER A 218 22.58 8.93 10.34
CA SER A 218 21.23 8.74 9.81
C SER A 218 20.17 8.96 10.88
N THR A 219 19.01 9.46 10.45
CA THR A 219 17.89 9.77 11.34
C THR A 219 16.57 9.68 10.58
N ILE A 220 15.52 9.28 11.27
CA ILE A 220 14.14 9.39 10.80
C ILE A 220 13.42 10.36 11.72
N TYR A 221 12.82 11.39 11.15
CA TYR A 221 11.97 12.33 11.86
C TYR A 221 10.50 12.08 11.52
N LEU A 222 9.62 12.46 12.45
CA LEU A 222 8.17 12.45 12.31
C LEU A 222 7.64 13.86 12.54
N VAL A 223 6.64 14.27 11.77
CA VAL A 223 5.73 15.37 12.10
C VAL A 223 4.32 14.79 12.18
N ARG A 224 3.67 15.01 13.32
CA ARG A 224 2.29 14.56 13.50
C ARG A 224 1.29 15.46 12.80
N SER A 225 0.15 14.90 12.40
CA SER A 225 -0.95 15.69 11.83
C SER A 225 -1.27 16.95 12.65
N GLY A 226 -1.51 18.07 11.97
CA GLY A 226 -1.79 19.38 12.59
C GLY A 226 -0.62 20.05 13.34
N THR A 227 0.53 19.37 13.51
CA THR A 227 1.71 19.94 14.17
C THR A 227 2.75 20.44 13.15
N LYS A 228 3.76 21.18 13.64
CA LYS A 228 4.89 21.66 12.81
C LYS A 228 6.25 21.33 13.43
N GLN A 229 6.28 20.38 14.36
CA GLN A 229 7.45 20.04 15.13
C GLN A 229 8.02 18.70 14.68
N TRP A 230 9.29 18.70 14.30
CA TRP A 230 10.02 17.49 13.95
C TRP A 230 10.47 16.76 15.20
N VAL A 231 10.05 15.51 15.33
CA VAL A 231 10.39 14.62 16.44
C VAL A 231 11.24 13.46 15.90
N PRO A 232 12.44 13.21 16.42
CA PRO A 232 13.24 12.07 15.98
C PRO A 232 12.64 10.76 16.48
N VAL A 233 12.33 9.85 15.55
CA VAL A 233 11.75 8.52 15.85
C VAL A 233 12.75 7.38 15.64
N LEU A 234 13.92 7.64 15.03
CA LEU A 234 15.07 6.73 15.02
C LEU A 234 16.36 7.49 14.75
N GLN A 235 17.39 7.28 15.58
CA GLN A 235 18.71 7.90 15.43
C GLN A 235 19.87 6.92 15.61
N ASP A 236 19.66 5.82 16.34
CA ASP A 236 20.70 4.81 16.57
C ASP A 236 20.58 3.66 15.57
N PHE A 237 21.52 3.63 14.63
CA PHE A 237 21.67 2.59 13.61
C PHE A 237 22.88 1.68 13.92
N SER A 238 23.32 1.61 15.18
CA SER A 238 24.44 0.77 15.57
C SER A 238 23.98 -0.63 16.00
N ASN A 239 24.78 -1.64 15.64
CA ASN A 239 24.56 -3.02 16.06
C ASN A 239 25.89 -3.70 16.35
N LYS A 240 26.08 -4.21 17.57
CA LYS A 240 27.28 -4.96 17.99
C LYS A 240 28.60 -4.24 17.62
N GLY A 241 28.62 -2.91 17.75
CA GLY A 241 29.79 -2.07 17.43
C GLY A 241 29.98 -1.72 15.95
N THR A 242 29.10 -2.21 15.06
CA THR A 242 29.06 -1.81 13.65
C THR A 242 28.06 -0.68 13.46
N LEU A 243 28.48 0.41 12.82
CA LEU A 243 27.60 1.53 12.48
C LEU A 243 27.02 1.35 11.08
N TRP A 244 25.70 1.33 11.00
CA TRP A 244 24.95 1.37 9.76
C TRP A 244 24.41 2.78 9.49
N GLY A 245 24.07 3.06 8.25
CA GLY A 245 23.40 4.30 7.87
C GLY A 245 22.75 4.20 6.51
N PHE A 246 21.93 5.17 6.15
CA PHE A 246 21.30 5.23 4.83
C PHE A 246 22.34 5.29 3.71
N VAL A 247 21.96 4.76 2.55
CA VAL A 247 22.75 4.90 1.33
C VAL A 247 22.52 6.31 0.78
N PRO A 248 23.54 7.19 0.71
CA PRO A 248 23.37 8.53 0.19
C PRO A 248 22.95 8.48 -1.28
N PHE A 249 21.98 9.31 -1.64
CA PHE A 249 21.60 9.54 -3.02
C PHE A 249 22.74 10.26 -3.76
N VAL A 250 23.14 9.72 -4.91
CA VAL A 250 24.11 10.36 -5.81
C VAL A 250 23.37 10.78 -7.07
N ASP A 251 23.29 12.09 -7.28
CA ASP A 251 22.70 12.66 -8.49
C ASP A 251 23.70 12.58 -9.64
N GLU A 252 23.39 11.74 -10.63
CA GLU A 252 24.20 11.58 -11.84
C GLU A 252 23.46 12.22 -13.03
N GLN A 253 24.16 13.07 -13.78
CA GLN A 253 23.57 13.76 -14.94
C GLN A 253 23.07 12.80 -16.04
N GLN A 254 23.66 11.60 -16.12
CA GLN A 254 23.27 10.54 -17.04
C GLN A 254 23.35 9.20 -16.31
N PRO A 255 22.31 8.84 -15.56
CA PRO A 255 22.36 7.63 -14.74
C PRO A 255 22.32 6.40 -15.63
N THR A 256 23.25 5.48 -15.41
CA THR A 256 23.28 4.16 -16.10
C THR A 256 22.42 3.12 -15.39
N GLU A 257 22.05 3.37 -14.14
CA GLU A 257 21.18 2.55 -13.29
C GLU A 257 20.01 3.42 -12.78
N ILE A 258 18.94 2.81 -12.26
CA ILE A 258 17.83 3.56 -11.68
C ILE A 258 18.32 4.25 -10.39
N PRO A 259 18.26 5.59 -10.29
CA PRO A 259 18.71 6.30 -9.11
C PRO A 259 17.68 6.11 -7.97
N ILE A 260 18.11 5.55 -6.84
CA ILE A 260 17.23 5.23 -5.71
C ILE A 260 17.49 6.21 -4.58
N PRO A 261 16.55 7.12 -4.27
CA PRO A 261 16.66 8.00 -3.12
C PRO A 261 16.45 7.24 -1.80
N ILE A 262 16.86 7.85 -0.68
CA ILE A 262 16.59 7.31 0.67
C ILE A 262 15.07 7.29 0.86
N THR A 263 14.48 6.11 1.01
CA THR A 263 13.03 5.93 1.13
C THR A 263 12.68 4.95 2.24
N LEU A 264 11.45 5.06 2.75
CA LEU A 264 10.84 4.09 3.66
C LEU A 264 9.68 3.42 2.93
N HIS A 265 9.66 2.09 2.88
CA HIS A 265 8.49 1.33 2.41
C HIS A 265 7.68 0.90 3.62
N ILE A 266 6.49 1.50 3.78
CA ILE A 266 5.65 1.34 4.97
C ILE A 266 4.72 0.13 4.81
N GLY A 267 4.52 -0.61 5.89
CA GLY A 267 3.55 -1.70 5.98
C GLY A 267 3.53 -2.30 7.38
N ASP A 268 2.38 -2.78 7.83
CA ASP A 268 2.23 -3.42 9.13
C ASP A 268 2.62 -4.91 9.04
N TYR A 269 3.88 -5.22 9.37
CA TYR A 269 4.46 -6.55 9.16
C TYR A 269 3.98 -7.58 10.19
N ASN A 270 3.65 -7.11 11.40
CA ASN A 270 3.21 -7.94 12.53
C ASN A 270 1.70 -7.79 12.84
N MET A 271 0.96 -7.05 12.03
CA MET A 271 -0.48 -6.80 12.13
C MET A 271 -0.91 -6.24 13.49
N ASP A 272 -0.04 -5.48 14.18
CA ASP A 272 -0.35 -4.92 15.50
C ASP A 272 -1.13 -3.60 15.42
N GLY A 273 -1.34 -3.06 14.22
CA GLY A 273 -2.02 -1.80 13.93
C GLY A 273 -1.11 -0.58 13.92
N TYR A 274 0.20 -0.76 14.05
CA TYR A 274 1.20 0.29 13.95
C TYR A 274 2.10 0.01 12.75
N PRO A 275 2.11 0.87 11.71
CA PRO A 275 2.89 0.60 10.50
C PRO A 275 4.39 0.50 10.78
N ASP A 276 5.00 -0.59 10.31
CA ASP A 276 6.45 -0.82 10.27
C ASP A 276 7.05 -0.23 8.98
N ALA A 277 8.37 -0.32 8.82
CA ALA A 277 9.05 0.12 7.61
C ALA A 277 10.17 -0.81 7.15
N LEU A 278 10.38 -0.94 5.84
CA LEU A 278 11.59 -1.51 5.26
C LEU A 278 12.52 -0.39 4.79
N VAL A 279 13.82 -0.59 5.04
CA VAL A 279 14.88 0.35 4.66
C VAL A 279 16.10 -0.37 4.13
N ILE A 280 16.87 0.34 3.29
CA ILE A 280 18.20 -0.09 2.86
C ILE A 280 19.27 0.67 3.64
N LEU A 281 20.13 -0.08 4.33
CA LEU A 281 21.24 0.47 5.09
C LEU A 281 22.57 -0.07 4.55
N LYS A 282 23.61 0.77 4.60
CA LYS A 282 24.99 0.39 4.35
C LYS A 282 25.79 0.34 5.64
N ASN A 283 26.70 -0.62 5.72
CA ASN A 283 27.74 -0.59 6.75
C ASN A 283 28.71 0.56 6.44
N THR A 284 28.81 1.52 7.35
CA THR A 284 29.64 2.73 7.17
C THR A 284 31.15 2.45 7.05
N SER A 285 31.62 1.32 7.56
CA SER A 285 33.03 0.88 7.46
C SER A 285 33.31 0.05 6.20
N GLY A 286 32.28 -0.37 5.47
CA GLY A 286 32.41 -1.22 4.27
C GLY A 286 31.56 -0.70 3.12
N SER A 287 31.31 -1.57 2.15
CA SER A 287 30.44 -1.28 1.00
C SER A 287 29.16 -2.13 0.99
N ASN A 288 28.98 -3.00 1.99
CA ASN A 288 27.84 -3.92 2.03
C ASN A 288 26.54 -3.17 2.33
N GLN A 289 25.57 -3.29 1.44
CA GLN A 289 24.22 -2.72 1.58
C GLN A 289 23.20 -3.85 1.74
N GLN A 290 22.29 -3.70 2.70
CA GLN A 290 21.32 -4.73 3.06
C GLN A 290 19.98 -4.10 3.42
N ALA A 291 18.91 -4.88 3.26
CA ALA A 291 17.58 -4.50 3.70
C ALA A 291 17.39 -4.82 5.19
N PHE A 292 16.67 -3.95 5.90
CA PHE A 292 16.32 -4.13 7.31
C PHE A 292 14.86 -3.77 7.54
N LEU A 293 14.20 -4.52 8.42
CA LEU A 293 12.90 -4.17 8.98
C LEU A 293 13.10 -3.21 10.14
N LEU A 294 12.30 -2.14 10.17
CA LEU A 294 12.15 -1.21 11.28
C LEU A 294 10.80 -1.49 11.94
N GLU A 295 10.84 -2.06 13.14
CA GLU A 295 9.64 -2.33 13.93
C GLU A 295 9.18 -1.05 14.61
N ASN A 296 7.89 -0.72 14.49
CA ASN A 296 7.29 0.39 15.19
C ASN A 296 6.93 -0.02 16.61
N VAL A 297 7.60 0.57 17.61
CA VAL A 297 7.47 0.20 19.03
C VAL A 297 7.09 1.41 19.89
N PRO A 298 6.51 1.20 21.09
CA PRO A 298 6.28 2.30 22.02
C PRO A 298 7.57 3.09 22.30
N CYS A 299 7.45 4.41 22.31
CA CYS A 299 8.59 5.29 22.58
C CYS A 299 9.14 5.01 23.99
N ASN A 300 10.45 4.84 24.08
CA ASN A 300 11.15 4.57 25.34
C ASN A 300 12.15 5.66 25.73
N ASN A 301 12.20 6.76 24.98
CA ASN A 301 13.16 7.86 25.16
C ASN A 301 12.44 9.21 25.16
N ALA A 302 12.90 10.17 25.97
CA ALA A 302 12.29 11.49 26.05
C ALA A 302 12.28 12.24 24.69
N SER A 303 13.18 11.89 23.77
CA SER A 303 13.26 12.52 22.44
C SER A 303 12.08 12.19 21.52
N CYS A 304 11.37 11.07 21.73
CA CYS A 304 10.24 10.64 20.91
C CYS A 304 8.89 10.75 21.64
N GLU A 305 8.85 11.35 22.84
CA GLU A 305 7.66 11.35 23.70
C GLU A 305 6.44 11.98 23.01
N GLU A 306 6.65 13.08 22.29
CA GLU A 306 5.60 13.76 21.49
C GLU A 306 5.08 12.91 20.33
N ALA A 307 5.92 12.02 19.78
CA ALA A 307 5.57 11.06 18.74
C ALA A 307 4.89 9.81 19.30
N ARG A 308 4.92 9.58 20.63
CA ARG A 308 4.40 8.41 21.37
C ARG A 308 5.05 7.07 21.02
N ARG A 309 5.56 6.90 19.81
CA ARG A 309 6.19 5.71 19.27
C ARG A 309 7.55 6.03 18.65
N MET A 310 8.30 4.99 18.34
CA MET A 310 9.60 5.08 17.68
C MET A 310 9.85 3.85 16.82
N PHE A 311 10.75 3.97 15.85
CA PHE A 311 11.24 2.81 15.13
C PHE A 311 12.40 2.16 15.90
N LYS A 312 12.49 0.84 15.76
CA LYS A 312 13.61 0.03 16.23
C LYS A 312 14.06 -0.88 15.10
N VAL A 313 15.35 -0.86 14.77
CA VAL A 313 15.89 -1.76 13.75
C VAL A 313 15.81 -3.22 14.23
N TYR A 314 15.16 -4.07 13.45
CA TYR A 314 15.08 -5.50 13.72
C TYR A 314 16.26 -6.25 13.09
N TRP A 315 17.34 -6.33 13.86
CA TRP A 315 18.63 -6.87 13.41
C TRP A 315 18.66 -8.39 13.19
N GLU A 316 17.68 -9.14 13.70
CA GLU A 316 17.72 -10.61 13.76
C GLU A 316 16.81 -11.29 12.72
N LEU A 317 16.44 -10.59 11.65
CA LEU A 317 15.71 -11.18 10.51
C LEU A 317 16.69 -11.84 9.52
N THR A 318 17.12 -13.06 9.83
CA THR A 318 18.24 -13.74 9.14
C THR A 318 18.07 -13.90 7.64
N ASP A 319 16.85 -14.15 7.16
CA ASP A 319 16.61 -14.41 5.73
C ASP A 319 16.72 -13.13 4.90
N LEU A 320 16.25 -11.99 5.45
CA LEU A 320 16.42 -10.68 4.84
C LEU A 320 17.89 -10.25 4.84
N ASN A 321 18.58 -10.45 5.97
CA ASN A 321 19.98 -10.10 6.15
C ASN A 321 20.97 -10.97 5.35
N GLN A 322 20.52 -12.04 4.69
CA GLN A 322 21.36 -12.83 3.78
C GLN A 322 21.46 -12.22 2.39
N ILE A 323 20.49 -11.37 2.02
CA ILE A 323 20.48 -10.70 0.72
C ILE A 323 21.50 -9.55 0.76
N LYS A 324 22.57 -9.71 0.01
CA LYS A 324 23.63 -8.71 -0.14
C LYS A 324 23.32 -7.77 -1.28
N ASP A 325 23.87 -6.56 -1.21
CA ASP A 325 23.72 -5.51 -2.21
C ASP A 325 22.24 -5.26 -2.54
N ALA A 326 21.40 -5.27 -1.50
CA ALA A 326 19.99 -4.93 -1.60
C ALA A 326 19.86 -3.44 -1.94
N MET A 327 18.99 -3.13 -2.90
CA MET A 327 18.78 -1.78 -3.44
C MET A 327 17.40 -1.23 -3.07
N VAL A 328 16.39 -2.09 -3.01
CA VAL A 328 15.02 -1.75 -2.60
C VAL A 328 14.42 -2.95 -1.88
N ALA A 329 13.64 -2.72 -0.84
CA ALA A 329 12.83 -3.74 -0.19
C ALA A 329 11.44 -3.15 0.08
N THR A 330 10.38 -3.85 -0.32
CA THR A 330 9.00 -3.42 -0.10
C THR A 330 8.14 -4.58 0.39
N PHE A 331 6.99 -4.24 0.95
CA PHE A 331 6.00 -5.22 1.38
C PHE A 331 5.09 -5.63 0.22
N PHE A 332 4.62 -6.88 0.25
CA PHE A 332 3.60 -7.39 -0.66
C PHE A 332 2.91 -8.61 -0.04
N ASP A 333 1.59 -8.70 -0.10
CA ASP A 333 0.85 -9.92 0.32
C ASP A 333 0.81 -10.90 -0.87
N ILE A 334 1.80 -11.79 -0.95
CA ILE A 334 2.01 -12.71 -2.09
C ILE A 334 0.95 -13.82 -2.09
N TYR A 335 0.52 -14.24 -0.89
CA TYR A 335 -0.38 -15.37 -0.70
C TYR A 335 -1.86 -14.97 -0.62
N GLU A 336 -2.16 -13.67 -0.72
CA GLU A 336 -3.51 -13.11 -0.58
C GLU A 336 -4.18 -13.51 0.75
N ASP A 337 -3.38 -13.66 1.81
CA ASP A 337 -3.81 -14.06 3.15
C ASP A 337 -3.85 -12.88 4.14
N GLY A 338 -3.51 -11.67 3.68
CA GLY A 338 -3.48 -10.44 4.47
C GLY A 338 -2.21 -10.26 5.27
N ILE A 339 -1.26 -11.19 5.21
CA ILE A 339 0.05 -11.05 5.85
C ILE A 339 1.02 -10.45 4.83
N LEU A 340 1.69 -9.36 5.20
CA LEU A 340 2.66 -8.72 4.34
C LEU A 340 3.97 -9.53 4.31
N ASP A 341 4.29 -10.09 3.13
CA ASP A 341 5.59 -10.65 2.79
C ASP A 341 6.56 -9.54 2.34
N ILE A 342 7.82 -9.90 2.06
CA ILE A 342 8.85 -8.94 1.64
C ILE A 342 9.37 -9.29 0.24
N VAL A 343 9.43 -8.30 -0.63
CA VAL A 343 10.09 -8.37 -1.94
C VAL A 343 11.34 -7.51 -1.91
N VAL A 344 12.49 -8.07 -2.31
CA VAL A 344 13.78 -7.37 -2.31
C VAL A 344 14.38 -7.39 -3.71
N LEU A 345 14.77 -6.21 -4.20
CA LEU A 345 15.60 -6.05 -5.38
C LEU A 345 17.05 -5.93 -4.95
N SER A 346 17.93 -6.79 -5.47
CA SER A 346 19.38 -6.72 -5.24
C SER A 346 20.17 -6.65 -6.53
N LYS A 347 21.42 -6.20 -6.45
CA LYS A 347 22.39 -6.44 -7.53
C LYS A 347 22.59 -7.96 -7.68
N GLY A 348 22.65 -8.42 -8.93
CA GLY A 348 22.81 -9.82 -9.30
C GLY A 348 24.27 -10.29 -9.21
N TYR A 349 24.51 -11.54 -9.62
CA TYR A 349 25.84 -12.16 -9.56
C TYR A 349 26.84 -11.57 -10.58
N THR A 350 26.34 -11.02 -11.69
CA THR A 350 27.14 -10.27 -12.67
C THR A 350 26.88 -8.77 -12.53
N LYS A 351 27.86 -7.93 -12.86
CA LYS A 351 27.84 -6.47 -12.59
C LYS A 351 26.64 -5.69 -13.17
N ASN A 352 25.84 -6.28 -14.06
CA ASN A 352 24.70 -5.62 -14.70
C ASN A 352 23.35 -6.35 -14.52
N ASP A 353 23.32 -7.48 -13.81
CA ASP A 353 22.07 -8.20 -13.58
C ASP A 353 21.42 -7.72 -12.29
N PHE A 354 20.08 -7.80 -12.21
CA PHE A 354 19.33 -7.60 -10.98
C PHE A 354 18.69 -8.94 -10.57
N ALA A 355 18.52 -9.15 -9.27
CA ALA A 355 17.81 -10.29 -8.73
C ALA A 355 16.64 -9.82 -7.87
N ILE A 356 15.49 -10.48 -8.04
CA ILE A 356 14.30 -10.27 -7.20
C ILE A 356 14.20 -11.47 -6.25
N HIS A 357 14.11 -11.18 -4.97
CA HIS A 357 13.92 -12.16 -3.90
C HIS A 357 12.55 -11.95 -3.27
N THR A 358 11.86 -13.04 -2.95
CA THR A 358 10.59 -13.00 -2.21
C THR A 358 10.75 -13.79 -0.93
N LEU A 359 10.50 -13.13 0.20
CA LEU A 359 10.65 -13.67 1.54
C LEU A 359 9.28 -13.81 2.16
N LYS A 360 8.87 -15.05 2.45
CA LYS A 360 7.61 -15.31 3.11
C LYS A 360 7.65 -14.84 4.56
N ASN A 361 6.65 -14.09 4.98
CA ASN A 361 6.40 -13.79 6.37
C ASN A 361 5.67 -14.96 7.05
N ASN A 362 6.37 -15.70 7.91
CA ASN A 362 5.78 -16.80 8.68
C ASN A 362 5.22 -16.31 10.02
N PHE A 363 4.59 -15.14 10.04
CA PHE A 363 3.98 -14.59 11.23
C PHE A 363 2.76 -15.42 11.63
N GLU A 364 2.96 -16.32 12.60
CA GLU A 364 1.94 -17.21 13.17
C GLU A 364 1.35 -16.62 14.46
N ALA A 365 0.80 -15.41 14.42
CA ALA A 365 0.05 -14.87 15.56
C ALA A 365 -1.45 -14.81 15.28
N ASP A 366 -2.25 -14.94 16.34
CA ASP A 366 -3.69 -14.67 16.35
C ASP A 366 -3.98 -13.15 16.20
N ALA A 367 -3.31 -12.47 15.26
CA ALA A 367 -3.59 -11.08 14.95
C ALA A 367 -4.59 -11.02 13.79
N TYR A 368 -5.50 -10.06 13.89
CA TYR A 368 -6.52 -9.83 12.89
C TYR A 368 -6.11 -8.70 11.97
N PHE A 369 -6.62 -8.71 10.74
CA PHE A 369 -6.45 -7.61 9.80
C PHE A 369 -7.78 -7.26 9.12
N VAL A 370 -7.83 -6.11 8.47
CA VAL A 370 -8.80 -5.83 7.41
C VAL A 370 -8.05 -5.35 6.18
N LYS A 371 -8.35 -5.95 5.03
CA LYS A 371 -7.78 -5.55 3.74
C LYS A 371 -8.83 -4.76 2.98
N VAL A 372 -8.55 -3.49 2.68
CA VAL A 372 -9.51 -2.60 2.02
C VAL A 372 -8.93 -2.14 0.68
N ILE A 373 -9.70 -2.29 -0.38
CA ILE A 373 -9.39 -1.73 -1.70
C ILE A 373 -10.55 -0.84 -2.15
N VAL A 374 -10.23 0.39 -2.54
CA VAL A 374 -11.19 1.35 -3.08
C VAL A 374 -11.01 1.43 -4.59
N LEU A 375 -12.07 1.15 -5.33
CA LEU A 375 -12.04 1.14 -6.80
C LEU A 375 -12.52 2.48 -7.38
N SER A 376 -12.25 2.74 -8.66
CA SER A 376 -12.77 3.92 -9.36
C SER A 376 -14.29 3.91 -9.45
N GLY A 377 -14.93 2.74 -9.56
CA GLY A 377 -16.38 2.63 -9.45
C GLY A 377 -17.14 3.47 -10.49
N LEU A 378 -16.61 3.70 -11.70
CA LEU A 378 -17.26 4.53 -12.73
C LEU A 378 -18.63 3.98 -13.17
N CYS A 379 -18.84 2.67 -13.01
CA CYS A 379 -20.10 2.01 -13.26
C CYS A 379 -20.27 0.72 -12.41
N SER A 380 -21.52 0.35 -12.09
CA SER A 380 -21.83 -0.82 -11.25
C SER A 380 -22.33 -2.08 -11.98
N ASN A 381 -23.18 -1.99 -13.00
CA ASN A 381 -23.81 -3.19 -13.60
C ASN A 381 -23.88 -3.11 -15.14
N ASP A 382 -24.65 -2.16 -15.70
CA ASP A 382 -24.83 -2.01 -17.14
C ASP A 382 -23.94 -0.89 -17.68
N CYS A 383 -22.68 -1.23 -17.91
CA CYS A 383 -21.67 -0.24 -18.24
C CYS A 383 -21.63 0.10 -19.72
N PRO A 384 -21.47 1.38 -20.08
CA PRO A 384 -21.32 1.80 -21.47
C PRO A 384 -20.22 0.98 -22.16
N ARG A 385 -20.45 0.60 -23.42
CA ARG A 385 -19.50 -0.20 -24.22
C ARG A 385 -19.21 -1.63 -23.71
N LYS A 386 -20.00 -2.15 -22.76
CA LYS A 386 -19.84 -3.50 -22.17
C LYS A 386 -18.50 -3.69 -21.44
N ILE A 387 -17.97 -2.62 -20.85
CA ILE A 387 -16.78 -2.69 -19.99
C ILE A 387 -17.09 -3.47 -18.70
N THR A 388 -16.05 -4.02 -18.08
CA THR A 388 -16.16 -4.73 -16.80
C THR A 388 -16.55 -3.75 -15.70
N PRO A 389 -17.61 -4.02 -14.91
CA PRO A 389 -18.01 -3.11 -13.84
C PRO A 389 -16.98 -2.98 -12.71
N PHE A 390 -17.18 -1.97 -11.87
CA PHE A 390 -16.43 -1.64 -10.65
C PHE A 390 -15.09 -0.92 -10.83
N GLY A 391 -14.42 -1.07 -11.98
CA GLY A 391 -13.16 -0.38 -12.24
C GLY A 391 -11.95 -0.99 -11.55
N VAL A 392 -10.85 -0.22 -11.50
CA VAL A 392 -9.55 -0.60 -10.89
C VAL A 392 -9.25 0.21 -9.63
N ASN A 393 -8.15 -0.08 -8.94
CA ASN A 393 -7.69 0.66 -7.76
C ASN A 393 -7.50 2.17 -8.04
N GLN A 394 -8.06 3.01 -7.18
CA GLN A 394 -8.03 4.46 -7.33
C GLN A 394 -6.89 5.11 -6.51
N PRO A 395 -6.16 6.12 -7.05
CA PRO A 395 -5.25 6.96 -6.26
C PRO A 395 -5.96 8.03 -5.43
N GLY A 396 -5.54 8.20 -4.17
CA GLY A 396 -6.06 9.23 -3.26
C GLY A 396 -7.15 8.84 -2.24
N PRO A 397 -7.86 7.69 -2.31
CA PRO A 397 -8.79 7.33 -1.25
C PRO A 397 -8.16 7.29 0.13
N TYR A 398 -8.91 7.74 1.13
CA TYR A 398 -8.53 7.69 2.54
C TYR A 398 -9.40 6.67 3.27
N ILE A 399 -8.77 5.73 3.98
CA ILE A 399 -9.44 4.68 4.75
C ILE A 399 -9.13 4.91 6.22
N MET A 400 -10.14 4.92 7.07
CA MET A 400 -9.98 5.00 8.52
C MET A 400 -10.91 4.00 9.20
N TYR A 401 -10.43 3.30 10.22
CA TYR A 401 -11.28 2.48 11.08
C TYR A 401 -11.24 2.95 12.53
N THR A 402 -12.29 2.59 13.24
CA THR A 402 -12.38 2.71 14.70
C THR A 402 -12.88 1.40 15.25
N THR A 403 -12.22 0.91 16.30
CA THR A 403 -12.60 -0.29 17.04
C THR A 403 -12.23 -0.11 18.52
N VAL A 404 -12.50 -1.14 19.32
CA VAL A 404 -12.19 -1.18 20.75
C VAL A 404 -11.34 -2.42 21.03
N ASP A 405 -10.25 -2.23 21.78
CA ASP A 405 -9.38 -3.34 22.18
C ASP A 405 -10.01 -4.22 23.28
N ALA A 406 -9.33 -5.31 23.66
CA ALA A 406 -9.80 -6.20 24.73
C ALA A 406 -9.98 -5.51 26.10
N ASN A 407 -9.30 -4.37 26.32
CA ASN A 407 -9.35 -3.62 27.56
C ASN A 407 -10.42 -2.52 27.56
N GLY A 408 -11.11 -2.33 26.43
CA GLY A 408 -12.13 -1.28 26.28
C GLY A 408 -11.58 0.07 25.81
N TYR A 409 -10.32 0.15 25.40
CA TYR A 409 -9.74 1.37 24.83
C TYR A 409 -10.03 1.48 23.35
N LEU A 410 -10.35 2.70 22.92
CA LEU A 410 -10.52 3.03 21.51
C LEU A 410 -9.20 2.82 20.76
N LYS A 411 -9.27 2.12 19.63
CA LYS A 411 -8.17 1.94 18.69
C LYS A 411 -8.62 2.45 17.33
N ASN A 412 -7.82 3.36 16.78
CA ASN A 412 -8.00 3.86 15.43
C ASN A 412 -6.87 3.33 14.55
N GLY A 413 -7.08 3.44 13.25
CA GLY A 413 -6.04 3.26 12.27
C GLY A 413 -6.48 3.85 10.94
N SER A 414 -5.55 4.43 10.21
CA SER A 414 -5.83 4.94 8.87
C SER A 414 -4.73 4.64 7.86
N ALA A 415 -5.10 4.74 6.58
CA ALA A 415 -4.17 4.61 5.47
C ALA A 415 -4.71 5.34 4.23
N GLY A 416 -3.79 5.94 3.47
CA GLY A 416 -4.07 6.48 2.13
C GLY A 416 -3.74 5.45 1.05
N GLN A 417 -4.65 5.26 0.09
CA GLN A 417 -4.43 4.36 -1.03
C GLN A 417 -3.69 5.07 -2.18
N LEU A 418 -2.57 4.49 -2.61
CA LEU A 418 -1.82 4.93 -3.80
C LEU A 418 -1.57 6.44 -3.82
N SER A 419 -1.10 6.98 -2.69
CA SER A 419 -0.80 8.39 -2.53
C SER A 419 0.48 8.82 -3.23
N GLN A 420 1.40 7.91 -3.57
CA GLN A 420 2.68 8.21 -4.22
C GLN A 420 2.98 7.24 -5.35
N SER A 421 3.52 7.74 -6.47
CA SER A 421 3.82 6.94 -7.67
C SER A 421 5.24 7.10 -8.22
N ALA A 422 5.98 8.12 -7.78
CA ALA A 422 7.32 8.43 -8.27
C ALA A 422 8.41 7.75 -7.42
N HIS A 423 9.58 7.56 -8.01
CA HIS A 423 10.82 7.13 -7.36
C HIS A 423 10.72 5.80 -6.60
N LEU A 424 10.07 4.81 -7.21
CA LEU A 424 9.84 3.48 -6.61
C LEU A 424 9.12 3.55 -5.25
N ALA A 425 8.07 4.37 -5.15
CA ALA A 425 7.19 4.39 -3.99
C ALA A 425 6.62 3.00 -3.64
N LEU A 426 6.34 2.17 -4.66
CA LEU A 426 5.94 0.75 -4.54
C LEU A 426 4.82 0.50 -3.51
N GLN A 427 3.86 1.42 -3.42
CA GLN A 427 2.68 1.27 -2.60
C GLN A 427 1.77 0.16 -3.14
N LEU A 428 1.08 -0.52 -2.22
CA LEU A 428 0.14 -1.58 -2.56
C LEU A 428 -1.14 -0.99 -3.19
N PRO A 429 -1.82 -1.72 -4.09
CA PRO A 429 -3.08 -1.28 -4.67
C PRO A 429 -4.26 -1.35 -3.69
N TYR A 430 -4.01 -1.83 -2.47
CA TYR A 430 -4.94 -2.00 -1.37
C TYR A 430 -4.24 -1.62 -0.06
N ASN A 431 -5.01 -1.44 1.00
CA ASN A 431 -4.48 -1.19 2.34
C ASN A 431 -4.76 -2.40 3.24
N VAL A 432 -3.71 -2.91 3.87
CA VAL A 432 -3.82 -3.91 4.93
C VAL A 432 -3.64 -3.19 6.26
N LEU A 433 -4.69 -3.22 7.07
CA LEU A 433 -4.74 -2.56 8.37
C LEU A 433 -4.74 -3.65 9.44
N GLY A 434 -3.65 -3.75 10.21
CA GLY A 434 -3.56 -4.65 11.34
C GLY A 434 -4.45 -4.19 12.48
N LEU A 435 -5.09 -5.14 13.14
CA LEU A 435 -6.03 -4.91 14.24
C LEU A 435 -5.48 -5.45 15.56
N GLY A 436 -4.38 -6.20 15.54
CA GLY A 436 -3.83 -6.89 16.71
C GLY A 436 -4.70 -8.08 17.13
N ARG A 437 -4.52 -8.56 18.36
CA ARG A 437 -5.05 -9.87 18.82
C ARG A 437 -6.50 -9.89 19.32
N SER A 438 -7.23 -8.78 19.24
CA SER A 438 -8.49 -8.65 20.00
C SER A 438 -9.59 -7.86 19.32
N ALA A 439 -9.63 -7.87 17.99
CA ALA A 439 -10.76 -7.31 17.26
C ALA A 439 -11.86 -8.37 17.11
N ASN A 440 -13.02 -8.15 17.72
CA ASN A 440 -14.22 -8.95 17.45
C ASN A 440 -14.89 -8.51 16.14
N PHE A 441 -14.99 -7.18 15.96
CA PHE A 441 -15.46 -6.50 14.77
C PHE A 441 -14.93 -5.08 14.78
N LEU A 442 -14.87 -4.46 13.61
CA LEU A 442 -14.63 -3.03 13.48
C LEU A 442 -15.96 -2.31 13.72
N ASP A 443 -15.99 -1.38 14.66
CA ASP A 443 -17.20 -0.61 14.97
C ASP A 443 -17.56 0.26 13.77
N HIS A 444 -16.57 0.96 13.23
CA HIS A 444 -16.72 1.88 12.12
C HIS A 444 -15.57 1.72 11.12
N LEU A 445 -15.90 1.75 9.84
CA LEU A 445 -14.96 1.88 8.73
C LEU A 445 -15.44 3.02 7.84
N TYR A 446 -14.59 4.01 7.68
CA TYR A 446 -14.82 5.19 6.86
C TYR A 446 -13.95 5.10 5.61
N VAL A 447 -14.54 5.43 4.46
CA VAL A 447 -13.80 5.64 3.22
C VAL A 447 -14.17 7.00 2.64
N GLY A 448 -13.15 7.80 2.36
CA GLY A 448 -13.23 9.06 1.64
C GLY A 448 -12.59 8.96 0.25
N ILE A 449 -13.08 9.75 -0.70
CA ILE A 449 -12.49 9.90 -2.03
C ILE A 449 -12.35 11.39 -2.39
N PRO A 450 -11.45 11.74 -3.32
CA PRO A 450 -11.25 13.12 -3.77
C PRO A 450 -12.53 13.85 -4.19
N ARG A 451 -12.56 15.17 -3.95
CA ARG A 451 -13.69 16.04 -4.30
C ARG A 451 -13.47 16.70 -5.67
N PRO A 452 -14.49 16.69 -6.55
CA PRO A 452 -14.43 17.42 -7.80
C PRO A 452 -14.71 18.91 -7.60
N SER A 453 -14.29 19.72 -8.58
CA SER A 453 -14.45 21.19 -8.52
C SER A 453 -15.91 21.61 -8.35
N GLY A 454 -16.17 22.42 -7.33
CA GLY A 454 -17.50 22.96 -7.00
C GLY A 454 -18.35 22.08 -6.08
N GLU A 455 -17.90 20.86 -5.77
CA GLU A 455 -18.58 19.97 -4.82
C GLU A 455 -18.16 20.31 -3.38
N LYS A 456 -19.13 20.82 -2.60
CA LYS A 456 -18.88 21.23 -1.21
C LYS A 456 -19.01 20.09 -0.21
N SER A 457 -19.75 19.03 -0.57
CA SER A 457 -19.97 17.92 0.34
C SER A 457 -18.78 16.97 0.32
N ILE A 458 -18.32 16.58 1.51
CA ILE A 458 -17.28 15.55 1.64
C ILE A 458 -17.85 14.23 1.10
N ARG A 459 -17.13 13.63 0.15
CA ARG A 459 -17.47 12.33 -0.43
C ARG A 459 -16.92 11.24 0.47
N LYS A 460 -17.65 10.94 1.54
CA LYS A 460 -17.31 9.86 2.48
C LYS A 460 -18.49 8.98 2.82
N GLN A 461 -18.22 7.69 3.03
CA GLN A 461 -19.18 6.72 3.49
C GLN A 461 -18.66 5.93 4.69
N GLU A 462 -19.59 5.53 5.53
CA GLU A 462 -19.36 4.73 6.73
C GLU A 462 -20.03 3.36 6.59
N TRP A 463 -19.30 2.31 6.98
CA TRP A 463 -19.84 0.98 7.25
C TRP A 463 -19.55 0.58 8.69
N THR A 464 -20.43 -0.22 9.27
CA THR A 464 -20.32 -0.65 10.67
C THR A 464 -20.26 -2.16 10.78
N ALA A 465 -19.74 -2.66 11.90
CA ALA A 465 -19.65 -4.08 12.21
C ALA A 465 -18.92 -4.90 11.12
N ILE A 466 -17.77 -4.42 10.64
CA ILE A 466 -16.97 -5.15 9.66
C ILE A 466 -16.25 -6.31 10.35
N ILE A 467 -16.34 -7.49 9.73
CA ILE A 467 -15.76 -8.73 10.25
C ILE A 467 -14.24 -8.70 9.99
N PRO A 468 -13.39 -8.98 10.99
CA PRO A 468 -11.94 -9.08 10.81
C PRO A 468 -11.55 -10.28 9.92
N ASN A 469 -10.30 -10.30 9.46
CA ASN A 469 -9.78 -11.29 8.49
C ASN A 469 -10.62 -11.37 7.22
N SER A 470 -11.04 -10.19 6.75
CA SER A 470 -11.82 -10.04 5.54
C SER A 470 -11.15 -9.09 4.57
N GLN A 471 -11.48 -9.29 3.30
CA GLN A 471 -11.15 -8.37 2.23
C GLN A 471 -12.41 -7.58 1.86
N LEU A 472 -12.33 -6.26 1.91
CA LEU A 472 -13.40 -5.35 1.58
C LEU A 472 -13.09 -4.61 0.28
N ILE A 473 -13.94 -4.81 -0.72
CA ILE A 473 -13.89 -4.08 -1.99
C ILE A 473 -14.93 -2.97 -1.95
N VAL A 474 -14.48 -1.72 -1.88
CA VAL A 474 -15.33 -0.53 -1.85
C VAL A 474 -15.50 0.01 -3.26
N ILE A 475 -16.76 0.16 -3.66
CA ILE A 475 -17.17 0.63 -4.97
C ILE A 475 -17.94 1.95 -4.76
N PRO A 476 -17.29 3.10 -4.97
CA PRO A 476 -17.88 4.41 -4.77
C PRO A 476 -18.83 4.81 -5.91
N TYR A 477 -19.93 4.08 -6.08
CA TYR A 477 -20.94 4.33 -7.13
C TYR A 477 -22.37 4.37 -6.57
N PRO A 478 -23.22 5.32 -7.00
CA PRO A 478 -22.90 6.54 -7.73
C PRO A 478 -21.98 7.45 -6.91
N HIS A 479 -20.98 8.00 -7.58
CA HIS A 479 -19.83 8.60 -6.92
C HIS A 479 -20.15 9.91 -6.19
N ASN A 480 -21.26 10.57 -6.54
CA ASN A 480 -21.83 11.77 -5.93
C ASN A 480 -22.85 11.49 -4.80
N VAL A 481 -23.20 10.23 -4.54
CA VAL A 481 -24.13 9.84 -3.47
C VAL A 481 -23.45 8.83 -2.54
N PRO A 482 -22.62 9.28 -1.58
CA PRO A 482 -21.84 8.38 -0.72
C PRO A 482 -22.65 7.31 0.00
N ARG A 483 -23.88 7.64 0.39
CA ARG A 483 -24.80 6.70 1.06
C ARG A 483 -25.19 5.49 0.22
N SER A 484 -25.05 5.58 -1.10
CA SER A 484 -25.40 4.51 -2.05
C SER A 484 -24.19 3.63 -2.40
N TRP A 485 -23.00 3.97 -1.93
CA TRP A 485 -21.80 3.19 -2.20
C TRP A 485 -21.93 1.79 -1.62
N SER A 486 -21.35 0.83 -2.34
CA SER A 486 -21.38 -0.57 -1.94
C SER A 486 -20.01 -1.03 -1.48
N ALA A 487 -19.99 -1.88 -0.46
CA ALA A 487 -18.79 -2.56 -0.02
C ALA A 487 -19.05 -4.07 -0.04
N LYS A 488 -18.23 -4.81 -0.78
CA LYS A 488 -18.32 -6.27 -0.90
C LYS A 488 -17.29 -6.90 0.01
N LEU A 489 -17.77 -7.67 0.99
CA LEU A 489 -16.95 -8.39 1.94
C LEU A 489 -16.66 -9.80 1.41
N TYR A 490 -15.39 -10.15 1.30
CA TYR A 490 -14.92 -11.49 1.00
C TYR A 490 -14.22 -12.05 2.24
N LEU A 491 -14.64 -13.24 2.64
CA LEU A 491 -13.98 -14.00 3.69
C LEU A 491 -13.03 -14.98 3.04
N THR A 492 -11.76 -14.93 3.38
CA THR A 492 -10.77 -15.93 2.97
C THR A 492 -11.08 -17.23 3.73
N PRO A 493 -11.59 -18.29 3.08
CA PRO A 493 -11.92 -19.52 3.78
C PRO A 493 -10.63 -20.21 4.22
N SER A 494 -10.38 -20.28 5.53
CA SER A 494 -9.27 -21.07 6.05
C SER A 494 -9.48 -22.55 5.72
N ASN A 495 -8.41 -23.28 5.36
CA ASN A 495 -8.43 -24.74 5.19
C ASN A 495 -8.98 -25.47 6.44
N ILE A 496 -8.90 -24.82 7.61
CA ILE A 496 -9.48 -25.29 8.87
C ILE A 496 -11.01 -25.41 8.79
N VAL A 497 -11.70 -24.59 8.00
CA VAL A 497 -13.17 -24.66 7.85
C VAL A 497 -13.58 -26.00 7.23
N LEU A 498 -12.84 -26.49 6.23
CA LEU A 498 -13.10 -27.80 5.63
C LEU A 498 -12.80 -28.93 6.63
N LEU A 499 -11.66 -28.84 7.34
CA LEU A 499 -11.26 -29.84 8.33
C LEU A 499 -12.26 -29.91 9.50
N THR A 500 -12.74 -28.77 9.99
CA THR A 500 -13.76 -28.70 11.05
C THR A 500 -15.10 -29.21 10.57
N ALA A 501 -15.49 -28.96 9.32
CA ALA A 501 -16.70 -29.56 8.73
C ALA A 501 -16.59 -31.08 8.64
N ILE A 502 -15.45 -31.61 8.19
CA ILE A 502 -15.17 -33.07 8.15
C ILE A 502 -15.21 -33.66 9.56
N ALA A 503 -14.57 -33.00 10.54
CA ALA A 503 -14.58 -33.43 11.93
C ALA A 503 -15.99 -33.44 12.52
N LEU A 504 -16.79 -32.39 12.26
CA LEU A 504 -18.18 -32.28 12.69
C LEU A 504 -19.04 -33.40 12.10
N ILE A 505 -18.92 -33.66 10.80
CA ILE A 505 -19.62 -34.77 10.13
C ILE A 505 -19.20 -36.11 10.76
N GLY A 506 -17.91 -36.30 11.01
CA GLY A 506 -17.38 -37.49 11.68
C GLY A 506 -18.00 -37.71 13.07
N VAL A 507 -18.07 -36.66 13.89
CA VAL A 507 -18.69 -36.69 15.22
C VAL A 507 -20.19 -37.00 15.12
N CYS A 508 -20.91 -36.36 14.19
CA CYS A 508 -22.33 -36.62 13.96
C CYS A 508 -22.60 -38.09 13.57
N VAL A 509 -21.81 -38.64 12.65
CA VAL A 509 -21.93 -40.05 12.22
C VAL A 509 -21.60 -41.00 13.38
N PHE A 510 -20.59 -40.68 14.19
CA PHE A 510 -20.22 -41.48 15.35
C PHE A 510 -21.35 -41.51 16.40
N ILE A 511 -21.96 -40.36 16.69
CA ILE A 511 -23.11 -40.26 17.61
C ILE A 511 -24.30 -41.06 17.05
N LEU A 512 -24.62 -40.92 15.76
CA LEU A 512 -25.70 -41.68 15.12
C LEU A 512 -25.47 -43.19 15.17
N ALA A 513 -24.22 -43.65 15.02
CA ALA A 513 -23.87 -45.06 15.16
C ALA A 513 -24.11 -45.57 16.59
N ILE A 514 -23.72 -44.80 17.61
CA ILE A 514 -23.98 -45.14 19.02
C ILE A 514 -25.49 -45.21 19.27
N ILE A 515 -26.26 -44.21 18.83
CA ILE A 515 -27.72 -44.19 18.96
C ILE A 515 -28.33 -45.42 18.28
N GLY A 516 -27.87 -45.75 17.06
CA GLY A 516 -28.34 -46.93 16.32
C GLY A 516 -28.05 -48.25 17.03
N ILE A 517 -26.85 -48.40 17.61
CA ILE A 517 -26.47 -49.59 18.40
C ILE A 517 -27.34 -49.71 19.65
N LEU A 518 -27.51 -48.61 20.40
CA LEU A 518 -28.33 -48.59 21.61
C LEU A 518 -29.79 -48.91 21.29
N HIS A 519 -30.35 -48.30 20.24
CA HIS A 519 -31.72 -48.57 19.82
C HIS A 519 -31.92 -50.01 19.35
N TRP A 520 -30.92 -50.61 18.71
CA TRP A 520 -30.97 -52.03 18.34
C TRP A 520 -30.90 -52.96 19.58
N GLN A 521 -30.07 -52.62 20.57
CA GLN A 521 -30.01 -53.36 21.83
C GLN A 521 -31.31 -53.26 22.61
N GLU A 522 -31.91 -52.07 22.68
CA GLU A 522 -33.21 -51.80 23.30
C GLU A 522 -34.31 -52.62 22.61
N LYS A 523 -34.42 -52.55 21.28
CA LYS A 523 -35.38 -53.35 20.52
C LYS A 523 -35.23 -54.85 20.73
N LYS A 524 -34.00 -55.33 20.87
CA LYS A 524 -33.71 -56.74 21.16
C LYS A 524 -34.08 -57.13 22.61
N ALA A 525 -33.97 -56.22 23.56
CA ALA A 525 -34.43 -56.43 24.93
C ALA A 525 -35.96 -56.50 24.99
N ASP A 526 -36.65 -55.57 24.34
CA ASP A 526 -38.11 -55.55 24.22
C ASP A 526 -38.66 -56.83 23.58
N ASP A 527 -38.01 -57.30 22.50
CA ASP A 527 -38.40 -58.55 21.83
C ASP A 527 -38.18 -59.78 22.72
N ARG A 528 -37.21 -59.76 23.64
CA ARG A 528 -36.99 -60.82 24.64
C ARG A 528 -38.05 -60.77 25.73
N GLU A 529 -38.40 -59.60 26.25
CA GLU A 529 -39.45 -59.43 27.25
C GLU A 529 -40.81 -59.89 26.70
N LYS A 530 -41.18 -59.46 25.49
CA LYS A 530 -42.43 -59.92 24.83
C LYS A 530 -42.50 -61.44 24.68
N ARG A 531 -41.38 -62.12 24.41
CA ARG A 531 -41.33 -63.59 24.34
C ARG A 531 -41.46 -64.24 25.72
N GLN A 532 -40.90 -63.64 26.78
CA GLN A 532 -41.05 -64.13 28.15
C GLN A 532 -42.50 -63.98 28.65
N GLU A 533 -43.15 -62.85 28.35
CA GLU A 533 -44.58 -62.67 28.66
C GLU A 533 -45.45 -63.68 27.92
N ALA A 534 -45.20 -63.93 26.63
CA ALA A 534 -45.92 -64.94 25.85
C ALA A 534 -45.76 -66.37 26.40
N HIS A 535 -44.59 -66.71 26.97
CA HIS A 535 -44.40 -68.00 27.65
C HIS A 535 -45.07 -68.08 29.03
N ARG A 536 -45.28 -66.95 29.70
CA ARG A 536 -46.00 -66.88 30.98
C ARG A 536 -47.48 -67.24 30.81
N PHE A 537 -48.09 -66.87 29.68
CA PHE A 537 -49.47 -67.22 29.35
C PHE A 537 -49.73 -68.72 29.12
N HIS A 538 -48.70 -69.53 28.86
CA HIS A 538 -48.87 -70.97 28.67
C HIS A 538 -48.86 -71.79 29.97
N PHE A 539 -48.46 -71.20 31.10
CA PHE A 539 -48.46 -71.87 32.42
C PHE A 539 -49.71 -71.57 33.27
N ASP A 540 -50.51 -70.57 32.93
CA ASP A 540 -51.82 -70.30 33.57
C ASP A 540 -52.98 -71.13 32.96
N ALA A 541 -52.69 -71.99 31.97
CA ALA A 541 -53.66 -72.83 31.26
C ALA A 541 -53.50 -74.34 31.56
N MET A 542 -52.73 -74.71 32.57
CA MET A 542 -52.63 -76.07 33.13
C MET A 542 -52.91 -76.01 34.63
#